data_AF-A0A0G2H5W7-F1
#
_entry.id   AF-A0A0G2H5W7-F1
#
_cell.length_a   1.000
_cell.length_b   1.000
_cell.length_c   1.000
_cell.angle_alpha   90.00
_cell.angle_beta   90.00
_cell.angle_gamma   90.00
#
_symmetry.space_group_name_H-M   'P 1'
#
loop_
_entity.id
_entity.type
_entity.pdbx_description
1 polymer ?
#
loop_
_entity_poly.entity_id
_entity_poly.type
_entity_poly.pdbx_seq_one_letter_code
_entity_poly.pdbx_strand_id
1 'polypeptide(L)'
;MQDAGFSEDLKKELEEKIARSSFRAQNQQAFSIAETPSYAGAGTRAQAAARPWTGDEAIEDSALRMLDDAHKPLRLPGRAPKVPSNVNLKPAPKPVPGTAGQRIAHARDKMSKYTLSQNLDMTEAEREQMRKELKERFTPSARAMPVSLQGLTSLANERIEDAISRGQFRNIQKGKGVNIERDYNASSPFLDTTEYFMNKIIQKQEIVPPWIEKQQELVKAAQTFRSRLRNEWRRHAARLIASQGGTVSEQVLRAKAYALAEANINPPPVKRESMSQIDSQGNLIGSVIIEQSPSPSESGRESDLTTLEKTSEEIGPSSITITESASHSMSEAKAEAPSDTTVIGVSPVTAPESKATEPYRYSSDSSGSVLPSSAPFRDPAWESLEAAYHNLAIQNLNSLTRSYNLMAPKVAQKPYFSLERELNRCYADVAPELPREIEERAKAPKIKIAIEPHKPGGVMERFSRTEKVRVHDERKEKFFGWKDFWRDLWNPGEAKA
;
A
#
# COMPACT_ATOMS: atom_id res chain seq x y z
N MET A 1 -29.09 -6.51 71.93
CA MET A 1 -30.20 -5.90 71.16
C MET A 1 -31.33 -5.39 72.05
N GLN A 2 -31.14 -5.27 73.38
CA GLN A 2 -32.23 -4.94 74.32
C GLN A 2 -32.45 -3.44 74.56
N ASP A 3 -31.55 -2.56 74.08
CA ASP A 3 -31.59 -1.11 74.38
C ASP A 3 -31.89 -0.19 73.18
N ALA A 4 -32.50 -0.70 72.10
CA ALA A 4 -32.89 0.12 70.96
C ALA A 4 -34.41 0.06 70.79
N GLY A 5 -35.11 1.17 71.01
CA GLY A 5 -36.59 1.31 71.02
C GLY A 5 -37.29 1.08 69.68
N PHE A 6 -37.02 -0.04 69.02
CA PHE A 6 -37.73 -0.51 67.84
C PHE A 6 -39.13 -1.00 68.21
N SER A 7 -40.10 -0.84 67.31
CA SER A 7 -41.43 -1.46 67.47
C SER A 7 -41.31 -2.98 67.50
N GLU A 8 -42.20 -3.64 68.26
CA GLU A 8 -42.17 -5.10 68.43
C GLU A 8 -42.29 -5.85 67.10
N ASP A 9 -43.04 -5.31 66.14
CA ASP A 9 -43.24 -5.91 64.81
C ASP A 9 -41.96 -5.85 63.97
N LEU A 10 -41.24 -4.71 63.97
CA LEU A 10 -39.96 -4.59 63.27
C LEU A 10 -38.89 -5.48 63.90
N LYS A 11 -38.94 -5.65 65.22
CA LYS A 11 -38.04 -6.57 65.92
C LYS A 11 -38.28 -8.01 65.47
N LYS A 12 -39.54 -8.45 65.40
CA LYS A 12 -39.90 -9.78 64.87
C LYS A 12 -39.46 -9.95 63.42
N GLU A 13 -39.67 -8.95 62.57
CA GLU A 13 -39.22 -8.99 61.17
C GLU A 13 -37.70 -9.08 61.04
N LEU A 14 -36.95 -8.34 61.87
CA LEU A 14 -35.50 -8.41 61.91
C LEU A 14 -35.00 -9.76 62.44
N GLU A 15 -35.62 -10.30 63.48
CA GLU A 15 -35.32 -11.64 64.00
C GLU A 15 -35.61 -12.71 62.94
N GLU A 16 -36.73 -12.62 62.23
CA GLU A 16 -37.04 -13.50 61.10
C GLU A 16 -36.02 -13.36 59.96
N LYS A 17 -35.62 -12.14 59.61
CA LYS A 17 -34.64 -11.89 58.55
C LYS A 17 -33.26 -12.42 58.94
N ILE A 18 -32.86 -12.24 60.20
CA ILE A 18 -31.62 -12.79 60.75
C ILE A 18 -31.70 -14.32 60.74
N ALA A 19 -32.80 -14.91 61.22
CA ALA A 19 -33.02 -16.36 61.20
C ALA A 19 -33.04 -16.94 59.78
N ARG A 20 -33.67 -16.26 58.82
CA ARG A 20 -33.64 -16.64 57.39
C ARG A 20 -32.22 -16.54 56.83
N SER A 21 -31.49 -15.48 57.17
CA SER A 21 -30.10 -15.30 56.71
C SER A 21 -29.16 -16.34 57.31
N SER A 22 -29.29 -16.65 58.60
CA SER A 22 -28.49 -17.67 59.28
C SER A 22 -28.84 -19.08 58.79
N PHE A 23 -30.12 -19.36 58.55
CA PHE A 23 -30.57 -20.61 57.95
C PHE A 23 -30.03 -20.80 56.53
N ARG A 24 -30.07 -19.75 55.69
CA ARG A 24 -29.48 -19.78 54.35
C ARG A 24 -27.96 -19.92 54.40
N ALA A 25 -27.30 -19.29 55.38
CA ALA A 25 -25.86 -19.40 55.58
C ALA A 25 -25.42 -20.80 56.03
N GLN A 26 -26.21 -21.47 56.87
CA GLN A 26 -25.94 -22.85 57.31
C GLN A 26 -26.19 -23.88 56.20
N ASN A 27 -27.17 -23.62 55.32
CA ASN A 27 -27.62 -24.57 54.29
C ASN A 27 -27.26 -24.15 52.86
N GLN A 28 -26.16 -23.41 52.67
CA GLN A 28 -25.79 -22.86 51.36
C GLN A 28 -25.71 -23.91 50.24
N GLN A 29 -25.14 -25.09 50.55
CA GLN A 29 -25.00 -26.20 49.59
C GLN A 29 -26.35 -26.79 49.16
N ALA A 30 -27.32 -26.90 50.07
CA ALA A 30 -28.64 -27.43 49.75
C ALA A 30 -29.40 -26.46 48.82
N PHE A 31 -29.25 -25.15 49.06
CA PHE A 31 -29.83 -24.12 48.20
C PHE A 31 -29.18 -24.07 46.82
N SER A 32 -27.84 -24.18 46.73
CA SER A 32 -27.17 -24.20 45.41
C SER A 32 -27.60 -25.40 44.58
N ILE A 33 -27.74 -26.58 45.18
CA ILE A 33 -28.26 -27.78 44.50
C ILE A 33 -29.70 -27.55 44.00
N ALA A 34 -30.57 -27.02 44.87
CA ALA A 34 -31.98 -26.77 44.53
C ALA A 34 -32.16 -25.69 43.44
N GLU A 35 -31.29 -24.68 43.41
CA GLU A 35 -31.31 -23.61 42.41
C GLU A 35 -30.72 -24.05 41.05
N THR A 36 -30.02 -25.19 40.97
CA THR A 36 -29.48 -25.65 39.70
C THR A 36 -30.57 -26.15 38.73
N PRO A 37 -30.62 -25.62 37.49
CA PRO A 37 -31.58 -26.09 36.50
C PRO A 37 -31.19 -27.46 35.95
N SER A 38 -32.18 -28.29 35.61
CA SER A 38 -31.98 -29.68 35.13
C SER A 38 -31.07 -29.81 33.90
N TYR A 39 -31.06 -28.80 33.03
CA TYR A 39 -30.19 -28.78 31.83
C TYR A 39 -28.72 -28.44 32.12
N ALA A 40 -28.35 -28.12 33.36
CA ALA A 40 -26.98 -27.77 33.71
C ALA A 40 -26.00 -28.94 33.45
N GLY A 41 -24.81 -28.61 32.94
CA GLY A 41 -23.77 -29.59 32.67
C GLY A 41 -23.21 -30.23 33.94
N ALA A 42 -22.48 -31.34 33.80
CA ALA A 42 -21.90 -32.08 34.92
C ALA A 42 -20.98 -31.22 35.80
N GLY A 43 -20.15 -30.35 35.21
CA GLY A 43 -19.27 -29.44 35.95
C GLY A 43 -20.04 -28.41 36.79
N THR A 44 -21.12 -27.85 36.24
CA THR A 44 -21.98 -26.89 36.97
C THR A 44 -22.72 -27.57 38.13
N ARG A 45 -23.18 -28.82 37.92
CA ARG A 45 -23.77 -29.62 39.00
C ARG A 45 -22.76 -29.99 40.08
N ALA A 46 -21.54 -30.36 39.69
CA ALA A 46 -20.45 -30.65 40.63
C ALA A 46 -20.07 -29.41 41.46
N GLN A 47 -19.99 -28.23 40.83
CA GLN A 47 -19.74 -26.97 41.54
C GLN A 47 -20.87 -26.60 42.51
N ALA A 48 -22.13 -26.80 42.11
CA ALA A 48 -23.25 -26.52 42.99
C ALA A 48 -23.35 -27.49 44.16
N ALA A 49 -22.91 -28.74 43.98
CA ALA A 49 -22.83 -29.74 45.03
C ALA A 49 -21.55 -29.61 45.89
N ALA A 50 -20.61 -28.74 45.53
CA ALA A 50 -19.37 -28.57 46.26
C ALA A 50 -19.60 -27.99 47.65
N ARG A 51 -18.74 -28.38 48.60
CA ARG A 51 -18.77 -27.85 49.97
C ARG A 51 -18.36 -26.37 49.95
N PRO A 52 -19.05 -25.48 50.69
CA PRO A 52 -18.63 -24.10 50.84
C PRO A 52 -17.21 -24.02 51.44
N TRP A 53 -16.41 -23.08 50.96
CA TRP A 53 -15.05 -22.86 51.45
C TRP A 53 -15.06 -22.34 52.91
N THR A 54 -14.47 -23.10 53.83
CA THR A 54 -14.42 -22.76 55.26
C THR A 54 -13.08 -22.16 55.71
N GLY A 55 -12.11 -21.99 54.80
CA GLY A 55 -10.75 -21.52 55.09
C GLY A 55 -9.70 -22.62 54.97
N ASP A 56 -10.08 -23.85 55.29
CA ASP A 56 -9.25 -25.05 55.16
C ASP A 56 -9.79 -25.95 54.05
N GLU A 57 -8.89 -26.58 53.29
CA GLU A 57 -9.26 -27.56 52.27
C GLU A 57 -9.50 -28.94 52.90
N ALA A 58 -10.48 -29.67 52.39
CA ALA A 58 -10.71 -31.05 52.81
C ALA A 58 -9.61 -31.98 52.28
N ILE A 59 -9.33 -33.06 53.00
CA ILE A 59 -8.31 -34.05 52.61
C ILE A 59 -8.66 -34.69 51.27
N GLU A 60 -9.96 -34.94 51.01
CA GLU A 60 -10.42 -35.43 49.72
C GLU A 60 -10.08 -34.50 48.54
N ASP A 61 -10.28 -33.19 48.73
CA ASP A 61 -10.06 -32.19 47.69
C ASP A 61 -8.57 -31.94 47.45
N SER A 62 -7.77 -31.94 48.52
CA SER A 62 -6.30 -31.81 48.40
C SER A 62 -5.68 -33.02 47.70
N ALA A 63 -6.14 -34.24 48.04
CA ALA A 63 -5.72 -35.46 47.36
C ALA A 63 -6.15 -35.48 45.88
N LEU A 64 -7.38 -35.05 45.57
CA LEU A 64 -7.87 -34.96 44.18
C LEU A 64 -7.04 -33.97 43.36
N ARG A 65 -6.68 -32.82 43.95
CA ARG A 65 -5.79 -31.86 43.30
C ARG A 65 -4.40 -32.44 43.05
N MET A 66 -3.83 -33.16 44.01
CA MET A 66 -2.54 -33.84 43.81
C MET A 66 -2.60 -34.88 42.68
N LEU A 67 -3.73 -35.59 42.54
CA LEU A 67 -3.95 -36.56 41.45
C LEU A 67 -4.13 -35.86 40.10
N ASP A 68 -4.90 -34.79 40.02
CA ASP A 68 -5.09 -34.00 38.79
C ASP A 68 -3.79 -33.34 38.33
N ASP A 69 -2.96 -32.86 39.26
CA ASP A 69 -1.65 -32.29 38.97
C ASP A 69 -0.65 -33.36 38.51
N ALA A 70 -0.71 -34.57 39.09
CA ALA A 70 0.10 -35.72 38.65
C ALA A 70 -0.32 -36.22 37.26
N HIS A 71 -1.62 -36.24 36.97
CA HIS A 71 -2.18 -36.71 35.71
C HIS A 71 -2.74 -35.55 34.87
N LYS A 72 -1.82 -34.77 34.29
CA LYS A 72 -2.22 -33.66 33.43
C LYS A 72 -3.02 -34.18 32.22
N PRO A 73 -4.28 -33.73 32.03
CA PRO A 73 -5.11 -34.25 30.94
C PRO A 73 -4.43 -33.97 29.59
N LEU A 74 -4.40 -35.00 28.73
CA LEU A 74 -3.83 -34.88 27.38
C LEU A 74 -4.49 -33.70 26.67
N ARG A 75 -3.67 -32.77 26.17
CA ARG A 75 -4.16 -31.68 25.33
C ARG A 75 -4.83 -32.28 24.10
N LEU A 76 -6.15 -32.15 24.02
CA LEU A 76 -6.92 -32.51 22.84
C LEU A 76 -6.24 -31.93 21.58
N PRO A 77 -5.89 -32.76 20.58
CA PRO A 77 -5.27 -32.28 19.35
C PRO A 77 -6.32 -31.46 18.59
N GLY A 78 -6.11 -30.14 18.49
CA GLY A 78 -7.03 -29.28 17.73
C GLY A 78 -7.15 -27.83 18.17
N ARG A 79 -6.40 -27.36 19.17
CA ARG A 79 -6.35 -25.94 19.47
C ARG A 79 -4.91 -25.46 19.51
N ALA A 80 -4.50 -24.74 18.46
CA ALA A 80 -3.25 -24.00 18.47
C ALA A 80 -3.18 -23.17 19.77
N PRO A 81 -2.00 -23.07 20.41
CA PRO A 81 -1.84 -22.23 21.58
C PRO A 81 -2.25 -20.81 21.19
N LYS A 82 -3.38 -20.34 21.71
CA LYS A 82 -3.74 -18.93 21.62
C LYS A 82 -2.64 -18.19 22.37
N VAL A 83 -1.83 -17.43 21.62
CA VAL A 83 -0.99 -16.39 22.20
C VAL A 83 -1.89 -15.60 23.17
N PRO A 84 -1.49 -15.39 24.42
CA PRO A 84 -2.31 -14.63 25.36
C PRO A 84 -2.47 -13.22 24.80
N SER A 85 -3.58 -12.99 24.09
CA SER A 85 -4.00 -11.65 23.73
C SER A 85 -4.27 -10.96 25.05
N ASN A 86 -3.50 -9.93 25.34
CA ASN A 86 -3.71 -8.95 26.39
C ASN A 86 -5.17 -8.48 26.30
N VAL A 87 -6.03 -9.10 27.11
CA VAL A 87 -7.45 -8.77 27.22
C VAL A 87 -7.48 -7.41 27.89
N ASN A 88 -7.87 -6.38 27.13
CA ASN A 88 -8.11 -5.06 27.69
C ASN A 88 -9.30 -5.18 28.67
N LEU A 89 -9.02 -5.20 29.97
CA LEU A 89 -10.02 -5.19 31.06
C LEU A 89 -10.76 -3.84 31.17
N LYS A 90 -10.46 -2.89 30.27
CA LYS A 90 -11.16 -1.62 30.19
C LYS A 90 -12.58 -1.87 29.68
N PRO A 91 -13.63 -1.29 30.29
CA PRO A 91 -14.99 -1.38 29.78
C PRO A 91 -15.01 -0.99 28.31
N ALA A 92 -15.47 -1.90 27.45
CA ALA A 92 -15.54 -1.62 26.02
C ALA A 92 -16.46 -0.41 25.77
N PRO A 93 -16.09 0.51 24.87
CA PRO A 93 -16.97 1.61 24.50
C PRO A 93 -18.29 1.04 23.97
N LYS A 94 -19.40 1.70 24.33
CA LYS A 94 -20.74 1.32 23.82
C LYS A 94 -20.69 1.30 22.29
N PRO A 95 -21.24 0.27 21.63
CA PRO A 95 -21.21 0.18 20.17
C PRO A 95 -21.88 1.42 19.60
N VAL A 96 -21.11 2.16 18.80
CA VAL A 96 -21.62 3.36 18.12
C VAL A 96 -22.77 2.90 17.22
N PRO A 97 -23.96 3.52 17.29
CA PRO A 97 -25.06 3.11 16.45
C PRO A 97 -24.62 3.31 14.99
N GLY A 98 -24.44 2.20 14.27
CA GLY A 98 -23.96 2.23 12.89
C GLY A 98 -24.81 3.16 12.01
N THR A 99 -24.24 3.56 10.88
CA THR A 99 -24.93 4.35 9.83
C THR A 99 -26.33 3.78 9.56
N ALA A 100 -27.30 4.63 9.21
CA ALA A 100 -28.70 4.22 9.03
C ALA A 100 -28.86 2.97 8.13
N GLY A 101 -28.05 2.84 7.07
CA GLY A 101 -28.01 1.65 6.22
C GLY A 101 -27.55 0.37 6.95
N GLN A 102 -26.55 0.46 7.81
CA GLN A 102 -26.06 -0.67 8.61
C GLN A 102 -27.13 -1.17 9.59
N ARG A 103 -27.93 -0.25 10.16
CA ARG A 103 -29.03 -0.60 11.07
C ARG A 103 -30.15 -1.34 10.34
N ILE A 104 -30.49 -0.89 9.12
CA ILE A 104 -31.50 -1.54 8.28
C ILE A 104 -31.04 -2.92 7.83
N ALA A 105 -29.78 -3.06 7.40
CA ALA A 105 -29.20 -4.36 7.04
C ALA A 105 -29.24 -5.34 8.21
N HIS A 106 -28.81 -4.90 9.39
CA HIS A 106 -28.82 -5.74 10.59
C HIS A 106 -30.25 -6.09 11.07
N ALA A 107 -31.22 -5.18 10.92
CA ALA A 107 -32.62 -5.47 11.21
C ALA A 107 -33.20 -6.50 10.24
N ARG A 108 -32.88 -6.38 8.95
CA ARG A 108 -33.25 -7.34 7.92
C ARG A 108 -32.63 -8.72 8.18
N ASP A 109 -31.35 -8.78 8.53
CA ASP A 109 -30.66 -10.05 8.83
C ASP A 109 -31.25 -10.74 10.08
N LYS A 110 -31.60 -9.96 11.11
CA LYS A 110 -32.30 -10.48 12.30
C LYS A 110 -33.68 -11.00 11.96
N MET A 111 -34.45 -10.29 11.13
CA MET A 111 -35.76 -10.74 10.66
C MET A 111 -35.64 -12.02 9.83
N SER A 112 -34.60 -12.12 8.98
CA SER A 112 -34.33 -13.33 8.19
C SER A 112 -33.98 -14.52 9.09
N LYS A 113 -33.18 -14.33 10.14
CA LYS A 113 -32.86 -15.39 11.10
C LYS A 113 -34.10 -15.83 11.89
N TYR A 114 -34.93 -14.88 12.30
CA TYR A 114 -36.15 -15.15 13.06
C TYR A 114 -37.19 -15.91 12.23
N THR A 115 -37.44 -15.44 11.00
CA THR A 115 -38.32 -16.13 10.04
C THR A 115 -37.82 -17.54 9.72
N LEU A 116 -36.51 -17.72 9.52
CA LEU A 116 -35.92 -19.03 9.30
C LEU A 116 -36.07 -19.96 10.52
N SER A 117 -35.89 -19.44 11.74
CA SER A 117 -36.06 -20.23 12.97
C SER A 117 -37.52 -20.57 13.30
N GLN A 118 -38.47 -19.80 12.81
CA GLN A 118 -39.89 -20.02 13.04
C GLN A 118 -40.50 -21.04 12.05
N ASN A 119 -39.82 -21.32 10.93
CA ASN A 119 -40.25 -22.27 9.89
C ASN A 119 -39.70 -23.70 10.13
N LEU A 120 -39.94 -24.26 11.31
CA LEU A 120 -39.48 -25.62 11.66
C LEU A 120 -40.34 -26.75 11.05
N ASP A 121 -41.53 -26.44 10.51
CA ASP A 121 -42.53 -27.44 10.09
C ASP A 121 -42.79 -27.52 8.56
N MET A 122 -41.82 -27.19 7.70
CA MET A 122 -41.97 -27.28 6.23
C MET A 122 -41.62 -28.68 5.68
N THR A 123 -42.35 -29.15 4.67
CA THR A 123 -42.07 -30.44 4.00
C THR A 123 -40.72 -30.42 3.27
N GLU A 124 -40.06 -31.58 3.13
CA GLU A 124 -38.72 -31.68 2.54
C GLU A 124 -38.65 -31.18 1.09
N ALA A 125 -39.71 -31.43 0.29
CA ALA A 125 -39.80 -30.95 -1.09
C ALA A 125 -39.86 -29.42 -1.19
N GLU A 126 -40.61 -28.75 -0.30
CA GLU A 126 -40.69 -27.29 -0.25
C GLU A 126 -39.38 -26.66 0.25
N ARG A 127 -38.67 -27.34 1.17
CA ARG A 127 -37.33 -26.95 1.62
C ARG A 127 -36.30 -27.00 0.50
N GLU A 128 -36.37 -28.01 -0.37
CA GLU A 128 -35.45 -28.15 -1.52
C GLU A 128 -35.73 -27.12 -2.61
N GLN A 129 -37.00 -26.82 -2.89
CA GLN A 129 -37.38 -25.75 -3.82
C GLN A 129 -36.94 -24.39 -3.30
N MET A 130 -37.18 -24.08 -2.03
CA MET A 130 -36.70 -22.85 -1.41
C MET A 130 -35.17 -22.77 -1.43
N ARG A 131 -34.47 -23.89 -1.21
CA ARG A 131 -33.00 -23.97 -1.30
C ARG A 131 -32.52 -23.77 -2.74
N LYS A 132 -33.27 -24.25 -3.73
CA LYS A 132 -32.98 -24.07 -5.16
C LYS A 132 -33.21 -22.63 -5.61
N GLU A 133 -34.32 -22.00 -5.20
CA GLU A 133 -34.60 -20.59 -5.48
C GLU A 133 -33.60 -19.65 -4.80
N LEU A 134 -33.22 -19.94 -3.55
CA LEU A 134 -32.14 -19.23 -2.87
C LEU A 134 -30.82 -19.44 -3.61
N LYS A 135 -30.49 -20.67 -4.01
CA LYS A 135 -29.29 -20.97 -4.78
C LYS A 135 -29.26 -20.19 -6.10
N GLU A 136 -30.36 -20.13 -6.84
CA GLU A 136 -30.51 -19.40 -8.10
C GLU A 136 -30.43 -17.87 -7.94
N ARG A 137 -30.93 -17.32 -6.83
CA ARG A 137 -30.81 -15.88 -6.53
C ARG A 137 -29.40 -15.47 -6.10
N PHE A 138 -28.62 -16.41 -5.58
CA PHE A 138 -27.25 -16.21 -5.15
C PHE A 138 -26.21 -16.84 -6.11
N THR A 139 -26.62 -17.37 -7.27
CA THR A 139 -25.65 -17.82 -8.27
C THR A 139 -24.89 -16.61 -8.83
N PRO A 140 -23.55 -16.69 -8.94
CA PRO A 140 -22.72 -15.57 -9.40
C PRO A 140 -22.83 -15.21 -10.88
N SER A 141 -23.76 -15.80 -11.67
CA SER A 141 -23.78 -15.66 -13.13
C SER A 141 -23.83 -14.19 -13.62
N ALA A 142 -24.34 -13.27 -12.80
CA ALA A 142 -24.34 -11.82 -13.08
C ALA A 142 -23.41 -10.98 -12.17
N ARG A 143 -22.67 -11.58 -11.22
CA ARG A 143 -21.67 -10.88 -10.38
C ARG A 143 -20.30 -11.54 -10.56
N ALA A 144 -19.52 -10.94 -11.45
CA ALA A 144 -18.37 -11.56 -12.08
C ALA A 144 -17.20 -11.97 -11.17
N MET A 145 -17.13 -11.67 -9.87
CA MET A 145 -15.97 -12.03 -9.04
C MET A 145 -16.35 -12.38 -7.58
N PRO A 146 -16.05 -13.60 -7.08
CA PRO A 146 -16.18 -13.92 -5.65
C PRO A 146 -15.04 -13.28 -4.84
N VAL A 147 -15.39 -12.62 -3.73
CA VAL A 147 -14.45 -11.87 -2.86
C VAL A 147 -13.78 -12.77 -1.81
N SER A 148 -14.19 -14.04 -1.67
CA SER A 148 -13.69 -14.96 -0.63
C SER A 148 -13.16 -16.28 -1.20
N LEU A 149 -12.18 -16.88 -0.52
CA LEU A 149 -11.58 -18.19 -0.88
C LEU A 149 -12.63 -19.31 -0.98
N GLN A 150 -13.62 -19.36 -0.07
CA GLN A 150 -14.73 -20.31 -0.14
C GLN A 150 -15.70 -20.02 -1.31
N GLY A 151 -15.82 -18.76 -1.72
CA GLY A 151 -16.59 -18.39 -2.91
C GLY A 151 -15.90 -18.83 -4.20
N LEU A 152 -14.56 -18.71 -4.26
CA LEU A 152 -13.75 -19.23 -5.36
C LEU A 152 -13.83 -20.75 -5.47
N THR A 153 -13.79 -21.49 -4.36
CA THR A 153 -13.93 -22.95 -4.39
C THR A 153 -15.32 -23.40 -4.84
N SER A 154 -16.38 -22.70 -4.44
CA SER A 154 -17.74 -22.99 -4.91
C SER A 154 -17.91 -22.68 -6.41
N LEU A 155 -17.36 -21.56 -6.90
CA LEU A 155 -17.35 -21.20 -8.32
C LEU A 155 -16.54 -22.21 -9.15
N ALA A 156 -15.41 -22.68 -8.61
CA ALA A 156 -14.59 -23.70 -9.23
C ALA A 156 -15.35 -25.04 -9.33
N ASN A 157 -16.01 -25.48 -8.24
CA ASN A 157 -16.81 -26.71 -8.26
C ASN A 157 -17.97 -26.62 -9.25
N GLU A 158 -18.67 -25.48 -9.32
CA GLU A 158 -19.73 -25.25 -10.31
C GLU A 158 -19.16 -25.35 -11.72
N ARG A 159 -18.07 -24.64 -12.03
CA ARG A 159 -17.41 -24.73 -13.35
C ARG A 159 -16.91 -26.14 -13.68
N ILE A 160 -16.46 -26.90 -12.68
CA ILE A 160 -16.05 -28.30 -12.85
C ILE A 160 -17.27 -29.16 -13.19
N GLU A 161 -18.38 -29.06 -12.45
CA GLU A 161 -19.64 -29.77 -12.74
C GLU A 161 -20.18 -29.41 -14.14
N ASP A 162 -20.11 -28.13 -14.50
CA ASP A 162 -20.52 -27.60 -15.79
C ASP A 162 -19.63 -28.08 -16.96
N ALA A 163 -18.34 -28.30 -16.70
CA ALA A 163 -17.42 -28.89 -17.68
C ALA A 163 -17.55 -30.42 -17.74
N ILE A 164 -17.94 -31.08 -16.64
CA ILE A 164 -18.29 -32.51 -16.60
C ILE A 164 -19.57 -32.76 -17.41
N SER A 165 -20.59 -31.91 -17.25
CA SER A 165 -21.86 -32.02 -17.99
C SER A 165 -21.67 -31.81 -19.50
N ARG A 166 -20.80 -30.87 -19.90
CA ARG A 166 -20.37 -30.66 -21.29
C ARG A 166 -19.47 -31.79 -21.84
N GLY A 167 -19.06 -32.75 -20.99
CA GLY A 167 -18.22 -33.87 -21.40
C GLY A 167 -16.76 -33.50 -21.67
N GLN A 168 -16.30 -32.31 -21.27
CA GLN A 168 -14.92 -31.84 -21.51
C GLN A 168 -13.88 -32.75 -20.82
N PHE A 169 -14.23 -33.34 -19.68
CA PHE A 169 -13.39 -34.31 -18.95
C PHE A 169 -13.34 -35.71 -19.58
N ARG A 170 -14.14 -35.99 -20.62
CA ARG A 170 -14.11 -37.28 -21.31
C ARG A 170 -12.94 -37.37 -22.30
N ASN A 171 -12.54 -36.25 -22.89
CA ASN A 171 -11.51 -36.17 -23.94
C ASN A 171 -10.19 -35.54 -23.48
N ILE A 172 -9.93 -35.47 -22.18
CA ILE A 172 -8.60 -35.10 -21.69
C ILE A 172 -7.64 -36.27 -21.93
N GLN A 173 -6.46 -36.00 -22.49
CA GLN A 173 -5.41 -37.00 -22.62
C GLN A 173 -5.00 -37.46 -21.21
N LYS A 174 -5.34 -38.71 -20.86
CA LYS A 174 -5.04 -39.30 -19.56
C LYS A 174 -3.67 -39.97 -19.63
N GLY A 175 -2.74 -39.54 -18.78
CA GLY A 175 -1.39 -40.10 -18.71
C GLY A 175 -0.55 -39.45 -17.64
N LYS A 176 0.46 -40.17 -17.13
CA LYS A 176 1.41 -39.65 -16.15
C LYS A 176 2.20 -38.50 -16.78
N GLY A 177 2.03 -37.28 -16.28
CA GLY A 177 2.73 -36.08 -16.79
C GLY A 177 2.01 -35.30 -17.89
N VAL A 178 0.79 -35.70 -18.30
CA VAL A 178 -0.02 -34.92 -19.25
C VAL A 178 -0.85 -33.88 -18.48
N ASN A 179 -0.83 -32.62 -18.93
CA ASN A 179 -1.39 -31.44 -18.25
C ASN A 179 -0.71 -31.06 -16.92
N ILE A 180 0.49 -31.56 -16.66
CA ILE A 180 1.35 -31.09 -15.58
C ILE A 180 2.53 -30.40 -16.25
N GLU A 181 2.73 -29.12 -15.98
CA GLU A 181 3.97 -28.44 -16.40
C GLU A 181 5.14 -29.18 -15.73
N ARG A 182 5.95 -29.83 -16.55
CA ARG A 182 7.16 -30.49 -16.08
C ARG A 182 8.12 -29.39 -15.67
N ASP A 183 8.33 -29.22 -14.37
CA ASP A 183 9.39 -28.34 -13.90
C ASP A 183 10.74 -28.92 -14.34
N TYR A 184 11.33 -28.36 -15.41
CA TYR A 184 12.62 -28.81 -15.94
C TYR A 184 13.74 -28.71 -14.90
N ASN A 185 13.63 -27.76 -13.97
CA ASN A 185 14.56 -27.56 -12.86
C ASN A 185 14.51 -28.68 -11.81
N ALA A 186 13.39 -29.40 -11.69
CA ALA A 186 13.26 -30.52 -10.76
C ALA A 186 14.12 -31.73 -11.17
N SER A 187 14.49 -31.82 -12.45
CA SER A 187 15.37 -32.85 -12.99
C SER A 187 16.80 -32.35 -13.24
N SER A 188 17.13 -31.12 -12.85
CA SER A 188 18.48 -30.60 -13.07
C SER A 188 19.47 -31.35 -12.17
N PRO A 189 20.59 -31.91 -12.70
CA PRO A 189 21.61 -32.57 -11.88
C PRO A 189 22.41 -31.62 -10.99
N PHE A 190 22.28 -30.31 -11.22
CA PHE A 190 23.05 -29.25 -10.55
C PHE A 190 22.32 -28.61 -9.36
N LEU A 191 21.03 -28.87 -9.20
CA LEU A 191 20.25 -28.43 -8.04
C LEU A 191 19.86 -29.66 -7.23
N ASP A 192 20.22 -29.68 -5.95
CA ASP A 192 19.74 -30.75 -5.09
C ASP A 192 18.21 -30.65 -4.92
N THR A 193 17.56 -31.81 -4.76
CA THR A 193 16.09 -31.90 -4.61
C THR A 193 15.60 -31.04 -3.44
N THR A 194 16.39 -30.95 -2.36
CA THR A 194 16.12 -30.12 -1.19
C THR A 194 16.15 -28.63 -1.52
N GLU A 195 17.19 -28.14 -2.21
CA GLU A 195 17.33 -26.74 -2.64
C GLU A 195 16.25 -26.34 -3.64
N TYR A 196 15.93 -27.24 -4.57
CA TYR A 196 14.84 -27.05 -5.52
C TYR A 196 13.50 -26.88 -4.79
N PHE A 197 13.16 -27.79 -3.86
CA PHE A 197 11.92 -27.66 -3.09
C PHE A 197 11.94 -26.46 -2.16
N MET A 198 13.07 -26.11 -1.55
CA MET A 198 13.21 -24.92 -0.71
C MET A 198 12.96 -23.64 -1.52
N ASN A 199 13.61 -23.47 -2.67
CA ASN A 199 13.40 -22.33 -3.55
C ASN A 199 11.96 -22.28 -4.09
N LYS A 200 11.36 -23.44 -4.40
CA LYS A 200 9.96 -23.53 -4.81
C LYS A 200 8.98 -23.21 -3.69
N ILE A 201 9.28 -23.59 -2.46
CA ILE A 201 8.50 -23.25 -1.27
C ILE A 201 8.60 -21.73 -1.01
N ILE A 202 9.79 -21.15 -1.11
CA ILE A 202 10.03 -19.70 -0.99
C ILE A 202 9.20 -18.94 -2.04
N GLN A 203 9.24 -19.38 -3.30
CA GLN A 203 8.45 -18.77 -4.39
C GLN A 203 6.94 -18.95 -4.19
N LYS A 204 6.48 -20.13 -3.79
CA LYS A 204 5.04 -20.44 -3.62
C LYS A 204 4.42 -19.81 -2.38
N GLN A 205 5.18 -19.68 -1.31
CA GLN A 205 4.69 -19.09 -0.05
C GLN A 205 4.88 -17.57 -0.03
N GLU A 206 5.43 -16.97 -1.11
CA GLU A 206 5.77 -15.56 -1.21
C GLU A 206 6.62 -15.07 -0.02
N ILE A 207 7.41 -15.99 0.58
CA ILE A 207 8.20 -15.68 1.77
C ILE A 207 9.46 -14.98 1.29
N VAL A 208 9.46 -13.66 1.45
CA VAL A 208 10.60 -12.82 1.20
C VAL A 208 11.60 -13.01 2.35
N PRO A 209 12.88 -13.35 2.09
CA PRO A 209 13.90 -13.41 3.13
C PRO A 209 13.85 -12.16 4.04
N PRO A 210 14.02 -12.30 5.37
CA PRO A 210 13.82 -11.20 6.31
C PRO A 210 14.62 -9.93 6.00
N TRP A 211 15.83 -10.07 5.45
CA TRP A 211 16.66 -8.93 5.04
C TRP A 211 16.09 -8.20 3.81
N ILE A 212 15.37 -8.88 2.92
CA ILE A 212 14.70 -8.25 1.77
C ILE A 212 13.45 -7.48 2.23
N GLU A 213 12.72 -7.95 3.25
CA GLU A 213 11.65 -7.16 3.87
C GLU A 213 12.20 -5.84 4.43
N LYS A 214 13.33 -5.92 5.16
CA LYS A 214 14.07 -4.75 5.64
C LYS A 214 14.60 -3.88 4.51
N GLN A 215 15.01 -4.48 3.39
CA GLN A 215 15.39 -3.74 2.19
C GLN A 215 14.22 -2.92 1.65
N GLN A 216 13.04 -3.54 1.53
CA GLN A 216 11.85 -2.85 1.05
C GLN A 216 11.44 -1.72 1.99
N GLU A 217 11.52 -1.94 3.31
CA GLU A 217 11.28 -0.91 4.32
C GLU A 217 12.25 0.26 4.17
N LEU A 218 13.56 -0.01 4.05
CA LEU A 218 14.60 0.99 3.85
C LEU A 218 14.40 1.77 2.55
N VAL A 219 14.12 1.08 1.43
CA VAL A 219 13.90 1.71 0.12
C VAL A 219 12.66 2.60 0.16
N LYS A 220 11.55 2.13 0.74
CA LYS A 220 10.32 2.93 0.90
C LYS A 220 10.59 4.16 1.77
N ALA A 221 11.25 4.00 2.93
CA ALA A 221 11.58 5.11 3.82
C ALA A 221 12.51 6.13 3.17
N ALA A 222 13.51 5.67 2.40
CA ALA A 222 14.40 6.56 1.66
C ALA A 222 13.65 7.30 0.53
N GLN A 223 12.73 6.63 -0.17
CA GLN A 223 11.91 7.24 -1.21
C GLN A 223 10.93 8.28 -0.65
N THR A 224 10.30 8.01 0.49
CA THR A 224 9.41 9.00 1.16
C THR A 224 10.21 10.20 1.64
N PHE A 225 11.37 9.99 2.25
CA PHE A 225 12.27 11.08 2.64
C PHE A 225 12.72 11.92 1.43
N ARG A 226 13.24 11.29 0.37
CA ARG A 226 13.70 11.99 -0.84
C ARG A 226 12.59 12.69 -1.59
N SER A 227 11.40 12.11 -1.67
CA SER A 227 10.25 12.76 -2.33
C SER A 227 9.78 13.97 -1.54
N ARG A 228 9.74 13.88 -0.21
CA ARG A 228 9.42 15.00 0.66
C ARG A 228 10.45 16.12 0.53
N LEU A 229 11.74 15.80 0.67
CA LEU A 229 12.85 16.74 0.54
C LEU A 229 12.81 17.49 -0.80
N ARG A 230 12.64 16.76 -1.91
CA ARG A 230 12.50 17.35 -3.25
C ARG A 230 11.27 18.26 -3.36
N ASN A 231 10.13 17.84 -2.83
CA ASN A 231 8.90 18.64 -2.90
C ASN A 231 8.97 19.91 -2.03
N GLU A 232 9.54 19.84 -0.82
CA GLU A 232 9.75 20.98 0.07
C GLU A 232 10.72 21.98 -0.57
N TRP A 233 11.87 21.50 -1.06
CA TRP A 233 12.84 22.34 -1.75
C TRP A 233 12.28 22.94 -3.04
N ARG A 234 11.63 22.15 -3.91
CA ARG A 234 11.02 22.64 -5.17
C ARG A 234 10.02 23.76 -4.89
N ARG A 235 9.17 23.57 -3.87
CA ARG A 235 8.17 24.59 -3.49
C ARG A 235 8.83 25.85 -2.96
N HIS A 236 9.86 25.72 -2.12
CA HIS A 236 10.60 26.83 -1.53
C HIS A 236 11.35 27.62 -2.61
N ALA A 237 12.16 26.93 -3.42
CA ALA A 237 12.93 27.52 -4.51
C ALA A 237 12.05 28.27 -5.52
N ALA A 238 10.94 27.67 -5.96
CA ALA A 238 10.02 28.35 -6.87
C ALA A 238 9.34 29.58 -6.22
N ARG A 239 9.05 29.56 -4.90
CA ARG A 239 8.55 30.75 -4.19
C ARG A 239 9.60 31.84 -4.08
N LEU A 240 10.85 31.48 -3.78
CA LEU A 240 11.95 32.44 -3.68
C LEU A 240 12.25 33.10 -5.02
N ILE A 241 12.29 32.32 -6.11
CA ILE A 241 12.51 32.87 -7.46
C ILE A 241 11.35 33.80 -7.84
N ALA A 242 10.11 33.44 -7.50
CA ALA A 242 8.95 34.31 -7.72
C ALA A 242 8.97 35.57 -6.84
N SER A 243 9.43 35.48 -5.58
CA SER A 243 9.50 36.64 -4.68
C SER A 243 10.57 37.65 -5.06
N GLN A 244 11.57 37.26 -5.85
CA GLN A 244 12.57 38.16 -6.42
C GLN A 244 11.99 39.07 -7.53
N GLY A 245 10.73 38.91 -7.91
CA GLY A 245 10.03 39.75 -8.90
C GLY A 245 10.32 39.38 -10.36
N GLY A 246 9.91 40.26 -11.29
CA GLY A 246 10.11 40.10 -12.73
C GLY A 246 8.94 39.45 -13.48
N THR A 247 9.03 39.43 -14.81
CA THR A 247 8.08 38.71 -15.66
C THR A 247 8.24 37.20 -15.51
N VAL A 248 7.21 36.41 -15.83
CA VAL A 248 7.29 34.93 -15.74
C VAL A 248 8.43 34.39 -16.61
N SER A 249 8.65 34.97 -17.79
CA SER A 249 9.78 34.62 -18.67
C SER A 249 11.14 34.91 -18.02
N GLU A 250 11.31 36.04 -17.34
CA GLU A 250 12.55 36.36 -16.61
C GLU A 250 12.79 35.38 -15.46
N GLN A 251 11.73 34.98 -14.73
CA GLN A 251 11.83 33.98 -13.66
C GLN A 251 12.28 32.63 -14.19
N VAL A 252 11.73 32.20 -15.32
CA VAL A 252 12.12 30.97 -16.02
C VAL A 252 13.57 31.04 -16.51
N LEU A 253 13.99 32.17 -17.07
CA LEU A 253 15.39 32.37 -17.50
C LEU A 253 16.35 32.31 -16.30
N ARG A 254 16.01 32.95 -15.17
CA ARG A 254 16.80 32.87 -13.94
C ARG A 254 16.88 31.45 -13.40
N ALA A 255 15.78 30.70 -13.40
CA ALA A 255 15.76 29.29 -13.01
C ALA A 255 16.65 28.43 -13.91
N LYS A 256 16.64 28.67 -15.23
CA LYS A 256 17.56 28.02 -16.18
C LYS A 256 19.02 28.36 -15.89
N ALA A 257 19.34 29.63 -15.60
CA ALA A 257 20.70 30.06 -15.25
C ALA A 257 21.21 29.36 -13.98
N TYR A 258 20.35 29.20 -12.96
CA TYR A 258 20.68 28.42 -11.77
C TYR A 258 20.85 26.94 -12.08
N ALA A 259 19.98 26.34 -12.89
CA ALA A 259 20.10 24.94 -13.27
C ALA A 259 21.42 24.62 -13.99
N LEU A 260 21.90 25.55 -14.84
CA LEU A 260 23.21 25.41 -15.48
C LEU A 260 24.36 25.55 -14.48
N ALA A 261 24.27 26.49 -13.52
CA ALA A 261 25.27 26.62 -12.46
C ALA A 261 25.34 25.35 -11.58
N GLU A 262 24.19 24.75 -11.27
CA GLU A 262 24.12 23.46 -10.56
C GLU A 262 24.76 22.33 -11.35
N ALA A 263 24.43 22.21 -12.64
CA ALA A 263 24.98 21.14 -13.48
C ALA A 263 26.52 21.17 -13.55
N ASN A 264 27.12 22.38 -13.46
CA ASN A 264 28.57 22.55 -13.44
C ASN A 264 29.21 22.10 -12.12
N ILE A 265 28.56 22.34 -10.97
CA ILE A 265 29.11 22.06 -9.64
C ILE A 265 28.75 20.64 -9.19
N ASN A 266 27.52 20.22 -9.46
CA ASN A 266 26.92 18.98 -9.02
C ASN A 266 26.19 18.34 -10.21
N PRO A 267 26.91 17.58 -11.05
CA PRO A 267 26.32 16.98 -12.23
C PRO A 267 25.23 15.99 -11.83
N PRO A 268 24.06 16.02 -12.50
CA PRO A 268 23.00 15.07 -12.21
C PRO A 268 23.49 13.64 -12.47
N PRO A 269 23.02 12.65 -11.69
CA PRO A 269 23.41 11.27 -11.92
C PRO A 269 22.93 10.83 -13.32
N VAL A 270 23.88 10.43 -14.16
CA VAL A 270 23.57 9.92 -15.51
C VAL A 270 22.74 8.64 -15.38
N LYS A 271 21.47 8.70 -15.80
CA LYS A 271 20.64 7.49 -15.96
C LYS A 271 21.23 6.67 -17.10
N ARG A 272 22.03 5.65 -16.76
CA ARG A 272 22.52 4.67 -17.73
C ARG A 272 21.48 3.57 -17.86
N GLU A 273 20.62 3.69 -18.86
CA GLU A 273 19.72 2.63 -19.28
C GLU A 273 20.48 1.74 -20.27
N SER A 274 21.21 0.74 -19.76
CA SER A 274 21.87 -0.25 -20.60
C SER A 274 20.87 -1.37 -20.91
N MET A 275 20.33 -1.38 -22.12
CA MET A 275 19.53 -2.48 -22.63
C MET A 275 20.48 -3.68 -22.86
N SER A 276 20.27 -4.78 -22.13
CA SER A 276 21.06 -6.00 -22.31
C SER A 276 20.87 -6.53 -23.73
N GLN A 277 21.87 -6.37 -24.59
CA GLN A 277 21.89 -7.00 -25.91
C GLN A 277 22.39 -8.43 -25.75
N ILE A 278 21.68 -9.37 -26.38
CA ILE A 278 22.07 -10.77 -26.49
C ILE A 278 22.83 -10.89 -27.81
N ASP A 279 24.08 -11.35 -27.78
CA ASP A 279 24.82 -11.60 -29.01
C ASP A 279 24.19 -12.75 -29.81
N SER A 280 24.49 -12.84 -31.11
CA SER A 280 24.01 -13.89 -32.04
C SER A 280 24.35 -15.33 -31.62
N GLN A 281 25.21 -15.51 -30.60
CA GLN A 281 25.55 -16.80 -29.98
C GLN A 281 24.79 -17.10 -28.68
N GLY A 282 23.82 -16.26 -28.29
CA GLY A 282 22.95 -16.49 -27.12
C GLY A 282 23.59 -16.15 -25.76
N ASN A 283 24.74 -15.48 -25.75
CA ASN A 283 25.41 -15.07 -24.51
C ASN A 283 24.96 -13.65 -24.10
N LEU A 284 24.65 -13.48 -22.81
CA LEU A 284 24.32 -12.20 -22.20
C LEU A 284 25.62 -11.46 -21.80
N ILE A 285 25.94 -10.36 -22.46
CA ILE A 285 27.02 -9.47 -22.02
C ILE A 285 26.41 -8.32 -21.22
N GLY A 286 26.60 -8.36 -19.90
CA GLY A 286 26.37 -7.21 -19.01
C GLY A 286 25.19 -7.35 -18.06
N SER A 287 25.48 -7.67 -16.79
CA SER A 287 24.58 -7.43 -15.67
C SER A 287 25.06 -6.19 -14.91
N VAL A 288 24.23 -5.14 -14.87
CA VAL A 288 24.43 -4.00 -13.97
C VAL A 288 23.14 -3.74 -13.21
N ILE A 289 23.28 -3.65 -11.89
CA ILE A 289 22.23 -3.49 -10.90
C ILE A 289 21.55 -2.12 -11.09
N ILE A 290 20.23 -2.14 -11.31
CA ILE A 290 19.40 -0.94 -11.42
C ILE A 290 18.74 -0.66 -10.06
N GLU A 291 18.99 0.51 -9.45
CA GLU A 291 18.08 1.06 -8.43
C GLU A 291 16.88 1.71 -9.14
N GLN A 292 15.79 0.94 -9.34
CA GLN A 292 14.54 1.46 -9.89
C GLN A 292 13.75 2.26 -8.83
N SER A 293 13.28 3.45 -9.23
CA SER A 293 12.12 4.11 -8.64
C SER A 293 10.93 3.88 -9.58
N PRO A 294 9.72 3.58 -9.10
CA PRO A 294 8.56 3.33 -9.97
C PRO A 294 8.04 4.63 -10.57
N SER A 295 7.99 4.72 -11.91
CA SER A 295 7.17 5.71 -12.62
C SER A 295 5.70 5.26 -12.63
N PRO A 296 4.72 6.18 -12.51
CA PRO A 296 3.32 5.84 -12.62
C PRO A 296 2.95 5.52 -14.08
N SER A 297 2.24 4.42 -14.24
CA SER A 297 1.63 3.95 -15.48
C SER A 297 0.57 4.92 -15.99
N GLU A 298 0.76 5.45 -17.20
CA GLU A 298 -0.35 6.00 -17.99
C GLU A 298 -1.13 4.87 -18.66
N SER A 299 -2.44 5.06 -18.63
CA SER A 299 -3.51 4.20 -19.09
C SER A 299 -3.60 4.12 -20.62
N GLY A 300 -3.71 2.88 -21.10
CA GLY A 300 -4.66 2.44 -22.14
C GLY A 300 -4.84 3.32 -23.38
N ARG A 301 -4.18 2.93 -24.47
CA ARG A 301 -4.80 2.97 -25.80
C ARG A 301 -4.61 1.61 -26.46
N GLU A 302 -5.75 0.99 -26.73
CA GLU A 302 -5.90 -0.26 -27.45
C GLU A 302 -5.39 -0.12 -28.88
N SER A 303 -4.73 -1.19 -29.32
CA SER A 303 -4.25 -1.46 -30.66
C SER A 303 -5.42 -1.78 -31.60
N ASP A 304 -5.49 -1.08 -32.74
CA ASP A 304 -6.16 -1.59 -33.93
C ASP A 304 -5.13 -2.10 -34.94
N LEU A 305 -5.41 -3.33 -35.37
CA LEU A 305 -4.71 -4.20 -36.30
C LEU A 305 -4.79 -3.66 -37.74
N THR A 306 -3.73 -3.83 -38.55
CA THR A 306 -3.88 -4.31 -39.95
C THR A 306 -2.54 -4.80 -40.53
N THR A 307 -2.58 -6.06 -40.94
CA THR A 307 -1.61 -6.81 -41.75
C THR A 307 -1.62 -6.32 -43.19
N LEU A 308 -0.46 -6.11 -43.82
CA LEU A 308 -0.28 -6.24 -45.27
C LEU A 308 1.12 -6.76 -45.63
N GLU A 309 1.13 -7.58 -46.68
CA GLU A 309 2.14 -8.55 -47.08
C GLU A 309 3.30 -7.99 -47.92
N LYS A 310 4.37 -8.79 -47.96
CA LYS A 310 5.45 -8.97 -48.96
C LYS A 310 5.42 -8.13 -50.24
N THR A 311 6.59 -7.64 -50.65
CA THR A 311 7.24 -8.00 -51.93
C THR A 311 8.76 -7.87 -51.81
N SER A 312 9.45 -8.83 -52.42
CA SER A 312 10.91 -8.92 -52.57
C SER A 312 11.28 -8.49 -53.99
N GLU A 313 12.43 -7.83 -54.18
CA GLU A 313 13.32 -7.87 -55.37
C GLU A 313 14.57 -7.00 -55.04
N GLU A 314 15.74 -7.61 -54.79
CA GLU A 314 16.87 -7.84 -55.74
C GLU A 314 17.76 -6.58 -55.89
N ILE A 315 19.06 -6.53 -55.52
CA ILE A 315 20.29 -7.04 -56.17
C ILE A 315 21.46 -6.63 -55.22
N GLY A 316 22.36 -7.51 -54.74
CA GLY A 316 23.64 -7.86 -55.36
C GLY A 316 24.86 -7.36 -54.52
N PRO A 317 25.96 -8.13 -54.33
CA PRO A 317 26.91 -7.96 -53.21
C PRO A 317 28.27 -7.34 -53.59
N SER A 318 28.96 -6.70 -52.64
CA SER A 318 30.43 -6.53 -52.72
C SER A 318 31.13 -6.45 -51.35
N SER A 319 31.86 -7.54 -51.07
CA SER A 319 33.17 -7.67 -50.39
C SER A 319 33.60 -6.74 -49.25
N ILE A 320 33.56 -7.32 -48.05
CA ILE A 320 34.60 -7.43 -47.00
C ILE A 320 36.00 -6.85 -47.34
N THR A 321 36.60 -6.10 -46.41
CA THR A 321 37.99 -6.33 -45.94
C THR A 321 38.14 -5.87 -44.48
N ILE A 322 38.46 -6.84 -43.61
CA ILE A 322 38.91 -6.66 -42.24
C ILE A 322 40.44 -6.56 -42.29
N THR A 323 41.04 -5.63 -41.54
CA THR A 323 42.42 -5.77 -41.07
C THR A 323 42.49 -5.40 -39.59
N GLU A 324 42.55 -6.46 -38.81
CA GLU A 324 42.99 -6.56 -37.42
C GLU A 324 44.50 -6.28 -37.33
N SER A 325 44.97 -5.67 -36.24
CA SER A 325 46.22 -6.07 -35.58
C SER A 325 46.37 -5.40 -34.22
N ALA A 326 46.54 -6.23 -33.21
CA ALA A 326 46.81 -5.87 -31.84
C ALA A 326 48.32 -5.77 -31.56
N SER A 327 48.62 -5.03 -30.48
CA SER A 327 49.49 -5.45 -29.37
C SER A 327 50.96 -4.98 -29.26
N HIS A 328 51.29 -4.61 -28.01
CA HIS A 328 52.56 -4.67 -27.25
C HIS A 328 53.60 -3.53 -27.29
N SER A 329 53.56 -2.73 -26.20
CA SER A 329 54.59 -2.54 -25.13
C SER A 329 56.09 -2.28 -25.41
N MET A 330 56.52 -1.14 -24.85
CA MET A 330 57.68 -0.87 -23.97
C MET A 330 59.11 -0.63 -24.51
N SER A 331 59.77 0.30 -23.78
CA SER A 331 61.21 0.66 -23.66
C SER A 331 61.76 1.61 -24.74
N GLU A 332 62.68 2.56 -24.50
CA GLU A 332 63.28 3.24 -23.34
C GLU A 332 64.26 4.30 -23.94
N ALA A 333 64.72 5.26 -23.13
CA ALA A 333 65.77 6.28 -23.39
C ALA A 333 65.39 7.54 -24.21
N LYS A 334 66.00 8.72 -24.05
CA LYS A 334 66.69 9.46 -22.96
C LYS A 334 67.11 10.80 -23.60
N ALA A 335 66.88 11.90 -22.87
CA ALA A 335 67.60 13.19 -22.87
C ALA A 335 67.62 14.15 -24.09
N GLU A 336 67.43 15.43 -23.71
CA GLU A 336 68.10 16.67 -24.19
C GLU A 336 67.72 17.32 -25.54
N ALA A 337 67.11 18.51 -25.39
CA ALA A 337 67.21 19.65 -26.31
C ALA A 337 68.67 20.22 -26.27
N PRO A 338 69.15 21.07 -27.22
CA PRO A 338 68.65 22.44 -27.37
C PRO A 338 68.77 23.11 -28.78
N SER A 339 68.03 24.22 -28.91
CA SER A 339 68.27 25.48 -29.66
C SER A 339 69.17 25.55 -30.90
N ASP A 340 68.68 26.17 -31.98
CA ASP A 340 69.09 27.53 -32.43
C ASP A 340 68.35 27.95 -33.73
N THR A 341 67.59 29.06 -33.77
CA THR A 341 67.99 30.48 -33.96
C THR A 341 68.13 30.84 -35.46
N THR A 342 67.24 31.62 -36.07
CA THR A 342 67.38 33.07 -36.40
C THR A 342 66.18 33.50 -37.30
N VAL A 343 65.68 34.73 -37.48
CA VAL A 343 65.69 36.06 -36.84
C VAL A 343 65.18 37.08 -37.91
N ILE A 344 64.39 38.10 -37.50
CA ILE A 344 64.05 39.40 -38.16
C ILE A 344 63.10 39.39 -39.38
N GLY A 345 62.08 40.25 -39.51
CA GLY A 345 61.60 41.33 -38.65
C GLY A 345 60.53 42.26 -39.30
N VAL A 346 59.85 43.01 -38.40
CA VAL A 346 59.33 44.39 -38.48
C VAL A 346 58.19 44.78 -39.48
N SER A 347 57.00 45.00 -38.91
CA SER A 347 56.04 46.16 -38.95
C SER A 347 55.99 47.11 -40.18
N PRO A 348 54.82 47.70 -40.57
CA PRO A 348 54.10 48.65 -39.71
C PRO A 348 52.57 48.78 -39.81
N VAL A 349 52.07 49.50 -38.79
CA VAL A 349 50.76 50.12 -38.55
C VAL A 349 50.29 50.99 -39.70
N THR A 350 48.97 50.99 -39.99
CA THR A 350 48.22 52.16 -40.49
C THR A 350 46.74 52.01 -40.12
N ALA A 351 46.23 52.97 -39.34
CA ALA A 351 44.81 53.23 -39.14
C ALA A 351 44.21 53.93 -40.37
N PRO A 352 42.88 53.86 -40.57
CA PRO A 352 42.19 55.14 -40.62
C PRO A 352 40.85 55.16 -39.89
N GLU A 353 40.47 56.40 -39.58
CA GLU A 353 39.36 56.90 -38.79
C GLU A 353 37.96 56.66 -39.39
N SER A 354 37.02 56.50 -38.45
CA SER A 354 35.60 56.87 -38.41
C SER A 354 34.85 57.24 -39.70
N LYS A 355 33.74 56.52 -39.94
CA LYS A 355 32.43 57.14 -40.22
C LYS A 355 31.31 56.34 -39.53
N ALA A 356 30.51 57.05 -38.74
CA ALA A 356 29.27 56.57 -38.15
C ALA A 356 28.19 56.36 -39.22
N THR A 357 27.47 55.24 -39.15
CA THR A 357 26.13 55.06 -39.74
C THR A 357 25.41 53.98 -38.93
N GLU A 358 24.37 54.41 -38.21
CA GLU A 358 23.13 53.73 -37.79
C GLU A 358 23.14 52.25 -37.35
N PRO A 359 22.41 51.93 -36.26
CA PRO A 359 22.44 50.59 -35.67
C PRO A 359 21.72 49.60 -36.58
N TYR A 360 22.48 48.69 -37.17
CA TYR A 360 21.93 47.43 -37.64
C TYR A 360 21.32 46.74 -36.41
N ARG A 361 20.00 46.85 -36.29
CA ARG A 361 19.19 46.03 -35.42
C ARG A 361 19.43 44.59 -35.86
N TYR A 362 20.41 43.95 -35.23
CA TYR A 362 20.51 42.51 -35.23
C TYR A 362 19.25 42.04 -34.52
N SER A 363 18.21 41.74 -35.28
CA SER A 363 17.12 40.89 -34.82
C SER A 363 17.76 39.54 -34.57
N SER A 364 18.40 39.39 -33.42
CA SER A 364 18.72 38.09 -32.86
C SER A 364 17.39 37.46 -32.50
N ASP A 365 16.82 36.71 -33.44
CA ASP A 365 16.20 35.44 -33.11
C ASP A 365 17.28 34.54 -32.46
N SER A 366 17.74 34.92 -31.27
CA SER A 366 18.57 34.09 -30.44
C SER A 366 17.63 33.15 -29.73
N SER A 367 17.52 31.95 -30.27
CA SER A 367 17.12 30.77 -29.53
C SER A 367 17.96 30.64 -28.26
N GLY A 368 17.50 31.25 -27.17
CA GLY A 368 17.49 30.71 -25.81
C GLY A 368 18.79 30.21 -25.17
N SER A 369 19.98 30.69 -25.55
CA SER A 369 21.21 30.37 -24.80
C SER A 369 21.29 31.22 -23.53
N VAL A 370 20.93 30.63 -22.39
CA VAL A 370 21.01 31.26 -21.07
C VAL A 370 22.41 31.03 -20.52
N LEU A 371 23.08 32.08 -20.04
CA LEU A 371 24.38 31.96 -19.38
C LEU A 371 24.21 31.38 -17.96
N PRO A 372 25.16 30.56 -17.47
CA PRO A 372 25.12 30.07 -16.10
C PRO A 372 25.22 31.23 -15.10
N SER A 373 24.48 31.14 -14.01
CA SER A 373 24.65 32.03 -12.85
C SER A 373 26.05 31.83 -12.24
N SER A 374 26.59 32.84 -11.57
CA SER A 374 27.90 32.76 -10.91
C SER A 374 27.93 31.75 -9.75
N ALA A 375 26.78 31.48 -9.14
CA ALA A 375 26.65 30.60 -7.98
C ALA A 375 25.41 29.69 -8.09
N PRO A 376 25.49 28.48 -7.51
CA PRO A 376 24.36 27.56 -7.37
C PRO A 376 23.26 28.19 -6.51
N PHE A 377 22.01 27.77 -6.72
CA PHE A 377 20.90 28.29 -5.94
C PHE A 377 20.81 27.54 -4.60
N ARG A 378 21.23 28.19 -3.52
CA ARG A 378 21.21 27.68 -2.14
C ARG A 378 20.65 28.72 -1.20
N ASP A 379 19.94 28.26 -0.16
CA ASP A 379 19.37 29.13 0.87
C ASP A 379 19.72 28.60 2.27
N PRO A 380 20.71 29.21 2.96
CA PRO A 380 21.11 28.76 4.29
C PRO A 380 20.02 28.96 5.34
N ALA A 381 19.09 29.92 5.13
CA ALA A 381 17.99 30.14 6.06
C ALA A 381 17.04 28.92 6.06
N TRP A 382 16.68 28.43 4.87
CA TRP A 382 15.86 27.22 4.73
C TRP A 382 16.55 25.98 5.29
N GLU A 383 17.84 25.81 5.00
CA GLU A 383 18.61 24.68 5.53
C GLU A 383 18.60 24.68 7.06
N SER A 384 18.76 25.84 7.70
CA SER A 384 18.73 25.95 9.16
C SER A 384 17.36 25.64 9.78
N LEU A 385 16.28 26.07 9.12
CA LEU A 385 14.90 25.82 9.55
C LEU A 385 14.53 24.33 9.47
N GLU A 386 14.97 23.65 8.41
CA GLU A 386 14.63 22.24 8.17
C GLU A 386 15.69 21.25 8.69
N ALA A 387 16.86 21.72 9.13
CA ALA A 387 17.97 20.90 9.61
C ALA A 387 17.56 19.92 10.72
N ALA A 388 16.73 20.36 11.68
CA ALA A 388 16.29 19.51 12.78
C ALA A 388 15.51 18.28 12.27
N TYR A 389 14.63 18.47 11.28
CA TYR A 389 13.87 17.39 10.66
C TYR A 389 14.76 16.49 9.81
N HIS A 390 15.61 17.07 8.95
CA HIS A 390 16.51 16.31 8.09
C HIS A 390 17.47 15.43 8.88
N ASN A 391 18.06 15.96 9.96
CA ASN A 391 18.95 15.21 10.84
C ASN A 391 18.24 14.01 11.49
N LEU A 392 17.04 14.22 12.04
CA LEU A 392 16.23 13.14 12.63
C LEU A 392 15.91 12.07 11.57
N ALA A 393 15.43 12.48 10.39
CA ALA A 393 15.08 11.57 9.32
C ALA A 393 16.26 10.69 8.89
N ILE A 394 17.47 11.26 8.82
CA ILE A 394 18.69 10.52 8.49
C ILE A 394 19.11 9.59 9.61
N GLN A 395 18.99 9.99 10.87
CA GLN A 395 19.21 9.09 12.00
C GLN A 395 18.27 7.88 11.93
N ASN A 396 17.00 8.08 11.58
CA ASN A 396 16.05 7.00 11.39
C ASN A 396 16.47 6.08 10.21
N LEU A 397 16.80 6.64 9.05
CA LEU A 397 17.30 5.87 7.90
C LEU A 397 18.57 5.07 8.24
N ASN A 398 19.48 5.65 9.02
CA ASN A 398 20.70 4.97 9.46
C ASN A 398 20.41 3.86 10.48
N SER A 399 19.37 4.01 11.30
CA SER A 399 18.89 2.93 12.18
C SER A 399 18.33 1.74 11.39
N LEU A 400 17.52 2.00 10.35
CA LEU A 400 17.01 0.98 9.42
C LEU A 400 18.14 0.34 8.61
N THR A 401 19.13 1.12 8.21
CA THR A 401 20.32 0.61 7.50
C THR A 401 21.12 -0.32 8.40
N ARG A 402 21.25 -0.01 9.69
CA ARG A 402 21.93 -0.89 10.66
C ARG A 402 21.19 -2.22 10.82
N SER A 403 19.86 -2.19 10.99
CA SER A 403 19.08 -3.42 11.14
C SER A 403 19.09 -4.27 9.86
N TYR A 404 19.05 -3.64 8.69
CA TYR A 404 19.24 -4.29 7.40
C TYR A 404 20.61 -4.95 7.27
N ASN A 405 21.70 -4.21 7.52
CA ASN A 405 23.07 -4.70 7.35
C ASN A 405 23.42 -5.86 8.30
N LEU A 406 22.78 -5.92 9.47
CA LEU A 406 22.91 -7.05 10.40
C LEU A 406 22.35 -8.36 9.83
N MET A 407 21.28 -8.28 9.02
CA MET A 407 20.61 -9.44 8.44
C MET A 407 21.11 -9.75 7.02
N ALA A 408 21.63 -8.75 6.32
CA ALA A 408 22.02 -8.88 4.92
C ALA A 408 23.41 -9.54 4.76
N PRO A 409 23.60 -10.36 3.72
CA PRO A 409 24.93 -10.86 3.37
C PRO A 409 25.86 -9.71 2.97
N LYS A 410 27.18 -9.88 3.15
CA LYS A 410 28.20 -8.82 2.98
C LYS A 410 28.11 -8.08 1.64
N VAL A 411 27.81 -8.78 0.55
CA VAL A 411 27.69 -8.20 -0.80
C VAL A 411 26.47 -7.27 -0.93
N ALA A 412 25.42 -7.51 -0.14
CA ALA A 412 24.18 -6.73 -0.18
C ALA A 412 24.15 -5.57 0.82
N GLN A 413 25.16 -5.41 1.69
CA GLN A 413 25.15 -4.36 2.71
C GLN A 413 25.15 -2.96 2.09
N LYS A 414 24.37 -2.05 2.68
CA LYS A 414 24.18 -0.67 2.22
C LYS A 414 25.03 0.29 3.07
N PRO A 415 25.64 1.35 2.47
CA PRO A 415 26.32 2.38 3.25
C PRO A 415 25.32 3.25 4.02
N TYR A 416 25.79 3.91 5.07
CA TYR A 416 24.99 4.88 5.82
C TYR A 416 24.70 6.14 4.99
N PHE A 417 23.56 6.76 5.29
CA PHE A 417 23.09 8.01 4.69
C PHE A 417 23.76 9.21 5.36
N SER A 418 24.13 10.20 4.54
CA SER A 418 24.70 11.49 4.96
C SER A 418 23.83 12.64 4.46
N LEU A 419 23.59 13.63 5.32
CA LEU A 419 22.71 14.77 5.02
C LEU A 419 23.16 15.57 3.82
N GLU A 420 24.44 15.92 3.78
CA GLU A 420 25.02 16.70 2.70
C GLU A 420 24.83 16.03 1.33
N ARG A 421 25.02 14.72 1.26
CA ARG A 421 24.82 13.96 0.01
C ARG A 421 23.37 13.96 -0.45
N GLU A 422 22.42 13.80 0.48
CA GLU A 422 20.99 13.79 0.13
C GLU A 422 20.51 15.19 -0.25
N LEU A 423 21.01 16.25 0.38
CA LEU A 423 20.77 17.64 -0.04
C LEU A 423 21.36 17.91 -1.43
N ASN A 424 22.63 17.57 -1.65
CA ASN A 424 23.27 17.72 -2.96
C ASN A 424 22.49 16.97 -4.05
N ARG A 425 22.08 15.73 -3.78
CA ARG A 425 21.22 14.98 -4.71
C ARG A 425 19.89 15.69 -4.97
N CYS A 426 19.24 16.19 -3.93
CA CYS A 426 18.00 16.95 -4.06
C CYS A 426 18.18 18.19 -4.94
N TYR A 427 19.27 18.94 -4.77
CA TYR A 427 19.55 20.11 -5.58
C TYR A 427 19.77 19.76 -7.05
N ALA A 428 20.57 18.73 -7.35
CA ALA A 428 20.80 18.27 -8.72
C ALA A 428 19.51 17.78 -9.40
N ASP A 429 18.65 17.07 -8.66
CA ASP A 429 17.40 16.54 -9.21
C ASP A 429 16.35 17.66 -9.46
N VAL A 430 16.23 18.63 -8.55
CA VAL A 430 15.19 19.67 -8.60
C VAL A 430 15.58 20.82 -9.54
N ALA A 431 16.85 21.18 -9.63
CA ALA A 431 17.31 22.30 -10.44
C ALA A 431 16.79 22.32 -11.89
N PRO A 432 16.87 21.22 -12.68
CA PRO A 432 16.31 21.18 -14.04
C PRO A 432 14.76 21.20 -14.08
N GLU A 433 14.08 20.88 -12.99
CA GLU A 433 12.61 20.88 -12.91
C GLU A 433 12.03 22.27 -12.59
N LEU A 434 12.79 23.15 -11.92
CA LEU A 434 12.33 24.47 -11.48
C LEU A 434 11.74 25.37 -12.59
N PRO A 435 12.32 25.45 -13.80
CA PRO A 435 11.74 26.29 -14.86
C PRO A 435 10.31 25.87 -15.22
N ARG A 436 10.06 24.56 -15.31
CA ARG A 436 8.71 24.02 -15.62
C ARG A 436 7.74 24.28 -14.47
N GLU A 437 8.16 24.06 -13.23
CA GLU A 437 7.33 24.32 -12.05
C GLU A 437 6.89 25.78 -11.96
N ILE A 438 7.76 26.73 -12.32
CA ILE A 438 7.44 28.16 -12.34
C ILE A 438 6.37 28.46 -13.39
N GLU A 439 6.52 27.91 -14.60
CA GLU A 439 5.51 28.06 -15.66
C GLU A 439 4.17 27.44 -15.27
N GLU A 440 4.17 26.24 -14.68
CA GLU A 440 2.98 25.55 -14.20
C GLU A 440 2.30 26.33 -13.08
N ARG A 441 3.06 26.85 -12.11
CA ARG A 441 2.51 27.73 -11.05
C ARG A 441 1.95 29.03 -11.59
N ALA A 442 2.55 29.61 -12.62
CA ALA A 442 2.03 30.81 -13.27
C ALA A 442 0.70 30.53 -14.00
N LYS A 443 0.55 29.33 -14.56
CA LYS A 443 -0.69 28.86 -15.21
C LYS A 443 -1.77 28.41 -14.21
N ALA A 444 -1.37 28.00 -13.00
CA ALA A 444 -2.29 27.48 -11.99
C ALA A 444 -3.32 28.54 -11.54
N PRO A 445 -4.60 28.16 -11.37
CA PRO A 445 -5.62 29.09 -10.92
C PRO A 445 -5.32 29.56 -9.49
N LYS A 446 -5.38 30.88 -9.27
CA LYS A 446 -5.19 31.47 -7.93
C LYS A 446 -6.31 31.00 -7.01
N ILE A 447 -5.98 30.12 -6.07
CA ILE A 447 -6.92 29.69 -5.02
C ILE A 447 -7.24 30.91 -4.16
N LYS A 448 -8.48 31.39 -4.22
CA LYS A 448 -8.97 32.43 -3.31
C LYS A 448 -9.14 31.81 -1.93
N ILE A 449 -8.12 31.92 -1.10
CA ILE A 449 -8.22 31.58 0.33
C ILE A 449 -9.10 32.66 0.95
N ALA A 450 -10.41 32.43 0.99
CA ALA A 450 -11.32 33.28 1.73
C ALA A 450 -10.99 33.11 3.21
N ILE A 451 -10.32 34.11 3.79
CA ILE A 451 -10.15 34.22 5.24
C ILE A 451 -11.51 34.62 5.79
N GLU A 452 -12.37 33.62 5.98
CA GLU A 452 -13.68 33.81 6.59
C GLU A 452 -13.43 34.20 8.06
N PRO A 453 -13.89 35.37 8.53
CA PRO A 453 -13.70 35.77 9.92
C PRO A 453 -14.49 34.81 10.81
N HIS A 454 -13.77 33.90 11.48
CA HIS A 454 -14.37 32.95 12.40
C HIS A 454 -15.00 33.70 13.58
N LYS A 455 -16.33 33.83 13.59
CA LYS A 455 -17.08 34.14 14.81
C LYS A 455 -17.06 32.90 15.72
N PRO A 456 -16.93 33.03 17.05
CA PRO A 456 -16.94 31.90 17.98
C PRO A 456 -18.35 31.33 18.13
N GLY A 457 -18.81 30.58 17.13
CA GLY A 457 -20.08 29.83 17.14
C GLY A 457 -19.86 28.37 17.52
N GLY A 458 -20.78 27.81 18.30
CA GLY A 458 -20.70 26.46 18.89
C GLY A 458 -20.63 25.33 17.86
N VAL A 459 -20.07 24.19 18.28
CA VAL A 459 -19.77 23.01 17.44
C VAL A 459 -20.99 22.47 16.67
N MET A 460 -22.22 22.69 17.16
CA MET A 460 -23.46 22.29 16.49
C MET A 460 -23.74 23.08 15.20
N GLU A 461 -23.29 24.34 15.12
CA GLU A 461 -23.50 25.21 13.95
C GLU A 461 -22.60 24.81 12.76
N ARG A 462 -21.44 24.20 13.05
CA ARG A 462 -20.49 23.67 12.04
C ARG A 462 -21.04 22.50 11.23
N PHE A 463 -21.98 21.74 11.80
CA PHE A 463 -22.62 20.60 11.12
C PHE A 463 -23.94 20.97 10.45
N SER A 464 -24.50 22.15 10.74
CA SER A 464 -25.76 22.62 10.16
C SER A 464 -25.59 23.35 8.83
N ARG A 465 -24.37 23.77 8.47
CA ARG A 465 -24.11 24.53 7.25
C ARG A 465 -23.62 23.62 6.14
N THR A 466 -24.49 22.69 5.73
CA THR A 466 -24.32 21.99 4.46
C THR A 466 -24.68 22.97 3.34
N GLU A 467 -23.69 23.34 2.54
CA GLU A 467 -23.94 23.99 1.25
C GLU A 467 -24.98 23.17 0.48
N LYS A 468 -25.99 23.85 -0.09
CA LYS A 468 -26.89 23.23 -1.07
C LYS A 468 -26.08 22.93 -2.34
N VAL A 469 -25.37 21.81 -2.34
CA VAL A 469 -24.76 21.24 -3.55
C VAL A 469 -25.90 20.87 -4.49
N ARG A 470 -26.10 21.68 -5.53
CA ARG A 470 -27.02 21.36 -6.64
C ARG A 470 -26.33 20.33 -7.52
N VAL A 471 -26.54 19.05 -7.21
CA VAL A 471 -26.18 17.95 -8.10
C VAL A 471 -27.19 17.94 -9.25
N HIS A 472 -26.70 18.22 -10.46
CA HIS A 472 -27.50 18.05 -11.68
C HIS A 472 -27.35 16.61 -12.16
N ASP A 473 -28.40 15.80 -12.02
CA ASP A 473 -28.48 14.48 -12.65
C ASP A 473 -28.79 14.66 -14.15
N GLU A 474 -27.83 14.33 -15.02
CA GLU A 474 -27.88 14.56 -16.48
C GLU A 474 -28.71 13.51 -17.26
N ARG A 475 -29.54 12.68 -16.62
CA ARG A 475 -30.39 11.71 -17.33
C ARG A 475 -31.85 11.82 -16.92
N LYS A 476 -32.57 12.71 -17.61
CA LYS A 476 -34.01 12.98 -17.42
C LYS A 476 -34.95 12.12 -18.27
N GLU A 477 -34.47 11.05 -18.90
CA GLU A 477 -35.31 10.24 -19.76
C GLU A 477 -35.45 8.83 -19.20
N LYS A 478 -36.67 8.53 -18.72
CA LYS A 478 -37.23 7.20 -18.41
C LYS A 478 -36.86 6.58 -17.05
N PHE A 479 -37.21 7.26 -15.96
CA PHE A 479 -37.50 6.57 -14.69
C PHE A 479 -38.99 6.70 -14.38
N PHE A 480 -39.67 5.56 -14.27
CA PHE A 480 -41.07 5.47 -13.86
C PHE A 480 -41.20 6.01 -12.43
N GLY A 481 -41.81 7.19 -12.30
CA GLY A 481 -41.88 7.90 -11.03
C GLY A 481 -42.99 7.38 -10.14
N TRP A 482 -42.90 7.63 -8.82
CA TRP A 482 -43.97 7.34 -7.86
C TRP A 482 -45.33 7.94 -8.27
N LYS A 483 -45.34 9.05 -9.01
CA LYS A 483 -46.56 9.63 -9.58
C LYS A 483 -47.15 8.80 -10.72
N ASP A 484 -46.32 8.21 -11.58
CA ASP A 484 -46.78 7.31 -12.64
C ASP A 484 -47.29 6.00 -12.02
N PHE A 485 -46.61 5.49 -10.98
CA PHE A 485 -47.07 4.33 -10.21
C PHE A 485 -48.45 4.54 -9.58
N TRP A 486 -48.71 5.68 -8.94
CA TRP A 486 -50.02 5.97 -8.36
C TRP A 486 -51.10 6.26 -9.41
N ARG A 487 -50.73 6.83 -10.56
CA ARG A 487 -51.65 7.03 -11.68
C ARG A 487 -52.10 5.68 -12.27
N ASP A 488 -51.18 4.74 -12.42
CA ASP A 488 -51.46 3.40 -12.97
C ASP A 488 -52.26 2.53 -11.99
N LEU A 489 -52.02 2.70 -10.68
CA LEU A 489 -52.75 1.97 -9.63
C LEU A 489 -54.23 2.37 -9.54
N TRP A 490 -54.57 3.61 -9.90
CA TRP A 490 -55.94 4.13 -9.79
C TRP A 490 -56.68 4.29 -11.11
N ASN A 491 -56.00 4.24 -12.25
CA ASN A 491 -56.62 4.25 -13.59
C ASN A 491 -56.07 3.10 -14.47
N PRO A 492 -56.47 1.84 -14.26
CA PRO A 492 -55.99 0.70 -15.04
C PRO A 492 -56.58 0.61 -16.47
N GLY A 493 -57.09 1.71 -17.03
CA GLY A 493 -57.99 1.70 -18.20
C GLY A 493 -57.47 2.27 -19.51
N GLU A 494 -56.26 2.83 -19.58
CA GLU A 494 -55.72 3.40 -20.83
C GLU A 494 -54.37 2.79 -21.20
N ALA A 495 -54.36 1.49 -21.50
CA ALA A 495 -53.32 0.90 -22.31
C ALA A 495 -53.60 1.25 -23.79
N LYS A 496 -52.87 2.23 -24.34
CA LYS A 496 -52.78 2.44 -25.78
C LYS A 496 -51.72 1.50 -26.38
N ALA A 497 -52.14 0.85 -27.45
CA ALA A 497 -51.35 0.06 -28.40
C ALA A 497 -50.15 0.83 -28.99
#